data_AF-A0A3D3PG92-F1
#
_entry.id   AF-A0A3D3PG92-F1
#
_cell.length_a   1.000
_cell.length_b   1.000
_cell.length_c   1.000
_cell.angle_alpha   90.00
_cell.angle_beta   90.00
_cell.angle_gamma   90.00
#
_symmetry.space_group_name_H-M   'P 1'
#
loop_
_entity.id
_entity.type
_entity.pdbx_description
1 polymer ?
#
loop_
_entity_poly.entity_id
_entity_poly.type
_entity_poly.pdbx_seq_one_letter_code
_entity_poly.pdbx_strand_id
1 'polypeptide(L)'
;CDVMAGLAWELKFPKLIGIKLTGKLSGWTSAKDVILKVAGILTVKGGTGAIVEYFGEGAESISATGKGTICNMGAEIGATTSVFGYDKKSEIYLRGTKRGGIADLAN
;
A
#
# COMPACT_ATOMS: atom_id res chain seq x y z
N CYS A 1 6.44 21.37 11.09
CA CYS A 1 5.73 22.49 10.41
C CYS A 1 6.38 22.90 9.09
N ASP A 2 7.46 22.24 8.66
CA ASP A 2 8.32 22.68 7.56
C ASP A 2 7.57 22.78 6.22
N VAL A 3 6.76 21.77 5.89
CA VAL A 3 5.92 21.75 4.67
C VAL A 3 4.98 22.95 4.60
N MET A 4 4.33 23.31 5.72
CA MET A 4 3.41 24.47 5.76
C MET A 4 4.14 25.81 5.69
N ALA A 5 5.41 25.84 6.08
CA ALA A 5 6.28 27.01 5.97
C ALA A 5 6.94 27.14 4.57
N GLY A 6 6.63 26.24 3.64
CA GLY A 6 7.26 26.20 2.31
C GLY A 6 8.69 25.67 2.31
N LEU A 7 9.14 25.07 3.41
CA LEU A 7 10.45 24.46 3.54
C LEU A 7 10.40 23.00 3.09
N ALA A 8 11.51 22.51 2.52
CA ALA A 8 11.64 21.11 2.14
C ALA A 8 11.58 20.21 3.38
N TRP A 9 10.81 19.13 3.30
CA TRP A 9 10.79 18.10 4.34
C TRP A 9 11.88 17.07 4.05
N GLU A 10 12.75 16.84 5.02
CA GLU A 10 13.84 15.89 4.89
C GLU A 10 13.39 14.46 5.20
N LEU A 11 13.77 13.52 4.33
CA LEU A 11 13.53 12.10 4.52
C LEU A 11 14.83 11.32 4.30
N LYS A 12 15.19 10.47 5.27
CA LYS A 12 16.29 9.51 5.08
C LYS A 12 15.94 8.55 3.95
N PHE A 13 16.83 8.41 2.97
CA PHE A 13 16.62 7.51 1.83
C PHE A 13 16.27 6.10 2.32
N PRO A 14 15.05 5.60 2.04
CA PRO A 14 14.59 4.35 2.61
C PRO A 14 15.11 3.16 1.80
N LYS A 15 15.23 2.01 2.46
CA LYS A 15 15.37 0.72 1.77
C LYS A 15 14.03 0.31 1.15
N LEU A 16 14.04 -0.68 0.27
CA LEU A 16 12.82 -1.20 -0.35
C LEU A 16 12.63 -2.68 0.02
N ILE A 17 11.43 -3.02 0.48
CA ILE A 17 11.00 -4.41 0.71
C ILE A 17 9.87 -4.71 -0.26
N GLY A 18 10.13 -5.59 -1.22
CA GLY A 18 9.13 -6.03 -2.18
C GLY A 18 8.35 -7.23 -1.68
N ILE A 19 7.02 -7.11 -1.58
CA ILE A 19 6.11 -8.20 -1.25
C ILE A 19 5.34 -8.62 -2.51
N LYS A 20 5.69 -9.78 -3.05
CA LYS A 20 5.01 -10.38 -4.19
C LYS A 20 3.76 -11.15 -3.73
N LEU A 21 2.59 -10.62 -4.01
CA LEU A 21 1.31 -11.29 -3.80
C LEU A 21 0.96 -12.16 -5.01
N THR A 22 0.62 -13.41 -4.76
CA THR A 22 0.24 -14.39 -5.79
C THR A 22 -1.09 -15.04 -5.44
N GLY A 23 -1.81 -15.53 -6.45
CA GLY A 23 -3.16 -16.09 -6.28
C GLY A 23 -4.22 -15.01 -6.02
N LYS A 24 -5.36 -15.41 -5.47
CA LYS A 24 -6.52 -14.53 -5.22
C LYS A 24 -7.11 -14.82 -3.84
N LEU A 25 -7.65 -13.79 -3.18
CA LEU A 25 -8.40 -13.95 -1.94
C LEU A 25 -9.67 -14.77 -2.21
N SER A 26 -10.00 -15.69 -1.30
CA SER A 26 -11.17 -16.57 -1.44
C SER A 26 -11.83 -16.86 -0.10
N GLY A 27 -13.11 -17.25 -0.13
CA GLY A 27 -13.89 -17.59 1.06
C GLY A 27 -13.99 -16.43 2.04
N TRP A 28 -13.54 -16.67 3.27
CA TRP A 28 -13.57 -15.71 4.39
C TRP A 28 -12.30 -14.84 4.49
N THR A 29 -11.32 -15.05 3.61
CA THR A 29 -10.05 -14.31 3.65
C THR A 29 -10.24 -12.90 3.11
N SER A 30 -9.69 -11.93 3.84
CA SER A 30 -9.76 -10.50 3.56
C SER A 30 -8.37 -9.88 3.38
N ALA A 31 -8.32 -8.60 2.96
CA ALA A 31 -7.07 -7.85 2.89
C ALA A 31 -6.37 -7.72 4.27
N LYS A 32 -7.12 -7.79 5.36
CA LYS A 32 -6.56 -7.74 6.72
C LYS A 32 -5.72 -8.98 7.02
N ASP A 33 -6.10 -10.15 6.51
CA ASP A 33 -5.34 -11.39 6.74
C ASP A 33 -3.97 -11.35 6.04
N VAL A 34 -3.88 -10.65 4.90
CA VAL A 34 -2.61 -10.44 4.18
C VAL A 34 -1.62 -9.68 5.07
N ILE A 35 -2.03 -8.54 5.64
CA ILE A 35 -1.14 -7.73 6.47
C ILE A 35 -0.84 -8.41 7.82
N LEU A 36 -1.78 -9.17 8.40
CA LEU A 36 -1.50 -9.98 9.59
C LEU A 36 -0.42 -11.03 9.32
N LYS A 37 -0.47 -11.68 8.14
CA LYS A 37 0.58 -12.64 7.75
C LYS A 37 1.92 -11.94 7.52
N VAL A 38 1.93 -10.81 6.82
CA VAL A 38 3.14 -10.01 6.57
C VAL A 38 3.76 -9.52 7.88
N ALA A 39 2.94 -9.05 8.82
CA ALA A 39 3.40 -8.65 10.15
C ALA A 39 3.99 -9.83 10.94
N GLY A 40 3.43 -11.03 10.80
CA GLY A 40 4.02 -12.24 11.38
C GLY A 40 5.38 -12.61 10.78
N ILE A 41 5.62 -12.31 9.49
CA ILE A 41 6.90 -12.60 8.80
C ILE A 41 7.96 -11.54 9.13
N LEU A 42 7.62 -10.26 9.00
CA LEU A 42 8.55 -9.15 9.19
C LEU A 42 8.72 -8.77 10.66
N THR A 43 7.78 -9.13 11.52
CA THR A 43 7.71 -8.71 12.93
C THR A 43 7.64 -7.18 13.09
N VAL A 44 7.59 -6.70 14.33
CA VAL A 44 7.42 -5.27 14.66
C VAL A 44 8.61 -4.38 14.26
N LYS A 45 9.78 -4.96 13.95
CA LYS A 45 11.00 -4.19 13.59
C LYS A 45 11.49 -4.43 12.16
N GLY A 46 10.93 -5.38 11.42
CA GLY A 46 11.47 -5.78 10.11
C GLY A 46 11.33 -4.73 9.01
N GLY A 47 10.40 -3.78 9.15
CA GLY A 47 10.21 -2.69 8.20
C GLY A 47 11.01 -1.42 8.51
N THR A 48 11.77 -1.37 9.61
CA THR A 48 12.40 -0.13 10.09
C THR A 48 13.32 0.49 9.03
N GLY A 49 12.99 1.71 8.58
CA GLY A 49 13.76 2.44 7.57
C GLY A 49 13.59 1.92 6.14
N ALA A 50 12.52 1.17 5.88
CA ALA A 50 12.16 0.68 4.56
C ALA A 50 10.75 1.11 4.15
N ILE A 51 10.53 1.22 2.83
CA ILE A 51 9.21 1.25 2.21
C ILE A 51 8.85 -0.18 1.81
N VAL A 52 7.62 -0.58 2.12
CA VAL A 52 7.07 -1.87 1.69
C VAL A 52 6.24 -1.67 0.44
N GLU A 53 6.68 -2.27 -0.66
CA GLU A 53 6.00 -2.20 -1.95
C GLU A 53 5.33 -3.54 -2.26
N TYR A 54 4.03 -3.51 -2.53
CA TYR A 54 3.24 -4.68 -2.86
C TYR A 54 3.02 -4.78 -4.37
N PHE A 55 3.34 -5.94 -4.94
CA PHE A 55 3.24 -6.18 -6.38
C PHE A 55 2.81 -7.63 -6.71
N GLY A 56 2.54 -7.90 -7.99
CA GLY A 56 2.16 -9.23 -8.49
C GLY A 56 0.65 -9.40 -8.69
N GLU A 57 0.26 -10.52 -9.31
CA GLU A 57 -1.13 -10.80 -9.70
C GLU A 57 -2.11 -10.71 -8.53
N GLY A 58 -1.68 -11.14 -7.33
CA GLY A 58 -2.52 -11.06 -6.14
C GLY A 58 -2.83 -9.63 -5.72
N ALA A 59 -1.92 -8.68 -5.97
CA ALA A 59 -2.12 -7.28 -5.64
C ALA A 59 -3.20 -6.64 -6.53
N GLU A 60 -3.32 -7.05 -7.79
CA GLU A 60 -4.36 -6.58 -8.73
C GLU A 60 -5.77 -7.10 -8.37
N SER A 61 -5.83 -8.21 -7.65
CA SER A 61 -7.10 -8.79 -7.20
C SER A 61 -7.74 -8.02 -6.04
N ILE A 62 -6.95 -7.26 -5.27
CA ILE A 62 -7.38 -6.57 -4.05
C ILE A 62 -8.01 -5.21 -4.39
N SER A 63 -9.14 -4.88 -3.75
CA SER A 63 -9.79 -3.57 -3.92
C SER A 63 -8.90 -2.41 -3.44
N ALA A 64 -9.09 -1.21 -3.98
CA ALA A 64 -8.32 -0.03 -3.56
C ALA A 64 -8.43 0.25 -2.04
N THR A 65 -9.62 0.04 -1.46
CA THR A 65 -9.82 0.18 0.00
C THR A 65 -9.12 -0.92 0.78
N GLY A 66 -9.12 -2.17 0.29
CA GLY A 66 -8.38 -3.27 0.90
C GLY A 66 -6.87 -3.06 0.87
N LYS A 67 -6.33 -2.51 -0.23
CA LYS A 67 -4.94 -2.05 -0.31
C LYS A 67 -4.66 -0.99 0.76
N GLY A 68 -5.59 -0.05 0.95
CA GLY A 68 -5.53 0.94 2.03
C GLY A 68 -5.45 0.30 3.42
N THR A 69 -6.21 -0.77 3.69
CA THR A 69 -6.11 -1.53 4.95
C THR A 69 -4.73 -2.15 5.16
N ILE A 70 -4.16 -2.75 4.11
CA ILE A 70 -2.81 -3.34 4.17
C ILE A 70 -1.75 -2.26 4.43
N CYS A 71 -1.83 -1.13 3.72
CA CYS A 71 -0.89 -0.04 3.91
C CYS A 71 -1.02 0.62 5.29
N ASN A 72 -2.24 0.76 5.80
CA ASN A 72 -2.49 1.34 7.12
C ASN A 72 -1.81 0.53 8.22
N MET A 73 -1.93 -0.81 8.17
CA MET A 73 -1.28 -1.69 9.13
C MET A 73 0.21 -1.97 8.83
N GLY A 74 0.78 -1.29 7.83
CA GLY A 74 2.23 -1.29 7.56
C GLY A 74 3.03 -0.49 8.60
N ALA A 75 2.36 0.36 9.38
CA ALA A 75 3.01 1.10 10.47
C ALA A 75 3.48 0.16 11.61
N GLU A 76 2.74 -0.93 11.85
CA GLU A 76 2.93 -1.90 12.92
C GLU A 76 4.17 -2.78 12.71
N ILE A 77 4.70 -2.84 11.48
CA ILE A 77 5.96 -3.49 11.15
C ILE A 77 7.15 -2.52 11.13
N GLY A 78 6.91 -1.24 11.46
CA GLY A 78 7.92 -0.19 11.47
C GLY A 78 8.30 0.36 10.10
N ALA A 79 7.50 0.10 9.06
CA ALA A 79 7.75 0.64 7.73
C ALA A 79 7.58 2.16 7.70
N THR A 80 8.43 2.86 6.93
CA THR A 80 8.29 4.30 6.70
C THR A 80 6.97 4.61 5.99
N THR A 81 6.62 3.79 5.01
CA THR A 81 5.29 3.76 4.39
C THR A 81 5.12 2.43 3.64
N SER A 82 3.90 2.19 3.19
CA SER A 82 3.53 1.04 2.37
C SER A 82 2.80 1.51 1.13
N VAL A 83 3.09 0.93 -0.03
CA VAL A 83 2.53 1.39 -1.31
C VAL A 83 2.14 0.24 -2.22
N PHE A 84 1.09 0.47 -3.00
CA PHE A 84 0.69 -0.33 -4.15
C PHE A 84 0.82 0.53 -5.40
N GLY A 85 1.25 -0.07 -6.50
CA GLY A 85 1.19 0.59 -7.82
C GLY A 85 -0.25 0.91 -8.24
N TYR A 86 -0.40 1.94 -9.06
CA TYR A 86 -1.68 2.27 -9.70
C TYR A 86 -2.16 1.10 -10.56
N ASP A 87 -3.46 0.81 -10.48
CA ASP A 87 -4.07 -0.30 -11.22
C ASP A 87 -5.57 -0.04 -11.48
N LYS A 88 -6.20 -0.98 -12.20
CA LYS A 88 -7.63 -0.92 -12.52
C LYS A 88 -8.53 -0.79 -11.28
N LYS A 89 -8.16 -1.39 -10.15
CA LYS A 89 -8.93 -1.26 -8.90
C LYS A 89 -8.86 0.15 -8.33
N SER A 90 -7.72 0.82 -8.49
CA SER A 90 -7.53 2.23 -8.16
C SER A 90 -8.38 3.13 -9.05
N GLU A 91 -8.41 2.85 -10.36
CA GLU A 91 -9.28 3.56 -11.31
C GLU A 91 -10.77 3.44 -10.94
N ILE A 92 -11.25 2.21 -10.71
CA ILE A 92 -12.65 1.94 -10.32
C ILE A 92 -13.01 2.73 -9.07
N TYR A 93 -12.10 2.82 -8.10
CA TYR A 93 -12.32 3.58 -6.88
C TYR A 93 -12.39 5.10 -7.14
N LEU A 94 -11.50 5.66 -7.96
CA LEU A 94 -11.53 7.07 -8.34
C LEU A 94 -12.84 7.43 -9.04
N ARG A 95 -13.27 6.62 -10.01
CA ARG A 95 -14.54 6.82 -10.70
C ARG A 95 -15.74 6.70 -9.75
N GLY A 96 -15.75 5.68 -8.89
CA GLY A 96 -16.80 5.47 -7.88
C GLY A 96 -16.90 6.60 -6.84
N THR A 97 -15.82 7.37 -6.65
CA THR A 97 -15.76 8.52 -5.73
C THR A 97 -15.84 9.86 -6.45
N LYS A 98 -16.42 9.90 -7.66
CA LYS A 98 -16.65 11.10 -8.48
C LYS A 98 -15.36 11.85 -8.88
N ARG A 99 -14.24 11.14 -8.99
CA ARG A 99 -12.93 11.67 -9.41
C ARG A 99 -12.49 11.10 -10.76
N GLY A 100 -13.46 10.92 -11.68
CA GLY A 100 -13.22 10.34 -13.00
C GLY A 100 -12.16 11.07 -13.82
N GLY A 101 -12.14 12.41 -13.79
CA GLY A 101 -11.11 13.18 -14.49
C GLY A 101 -9.68 12.90 -14.01
N ILE A 102 -9.48 12.52 -12.75
CA ILE A 102 -8.16 12.11 -12.24
C ILE A 102 -7.78 10.72 -12.77
N ALA A 103 -8.75 9.81 -12.85
CA ALA A 103 -8.54 8.50 -13.46
C ALA A 103 -8.16 8.62 -14.94
N ASP A 104 -8.79 9.54 -15.67
CA ASP A 104 -8.48 9.79 -17.08
C ASP A 104 -7.07 10.37 -17.28
N LEU A 105 -6.56 11.19 -16.35
CA LEU A 105 -5.19 11.72 -16.38
C LEU A 105 -4.12 10.67 -16.04
N ALA A 106 -4.50 9.58 -15.35
CA ALA A 106 -3.59 8.53 -14.91
C ALA A 106 -3.45 7.37 -15.93
N ASN A 107 -4.27 7.38 -16.99
CA ASN A 107 -4.33 6.37 -18.05
C ASN A 107 -3.71 6.90 -19.36
#